data_AF-A0AAF0FUE8-F1
#
_entry.id   AF-A0AAF0FUE8-F1
#
_cell.length_a   1.000
_cell.length_b   1.000
_cell.length_c   1.000
_cell.angle_alpha   90.00
_cell.angle_beta   90.00
_cell.angle_gamma   90.00
#
_symmetry.space_group_name_H-M   'P 1'
#
loop_
_entity.id
_entity.type
_entity.pdbx_description
1 polymer ?
#
loop_
_entity_poly.entity_id
_entity_poly.type
_entity_poly.pdbx_seq_one_letter_code
_entity_poly.pdbx_strand_id
1 'polypeptide(L)' 'MSERKTAKEIVLEVLKKEKRPLTPKEIQKITGLNYNTIRGRLQDLKREGLAVRTESGWMYKEYVKK' A
#
# COMPACT_ATOMS: atom_id res chain seq x y z
N MET A 1 -16.51 7.60 -17.84
CA MET A 1 -15.10 8.00 -18.05
C MET A 1 -14.26 7.18 -17.08
N SER A 2 -13.25 6.43 -17.54
CA SER A 2 -12.41 5.65 -16.63
C SER A 2 -11.51 6.59 -15.85
N GLU A 3 -11.90 6.91 -14.62
CA GLU A 3 -11.04 7.64 -13.68
C GLU A 3 -9.74 6.86 -13.50
N ARG A 4 -8.62 7.46 -13.92
CA ARG A 4 -7.30 6.87 -13.67
C ARG A 4 -7.04 6.93 -12.17
N LYS A 5 -7.01 5.76 -11.53
CA LYS A 5 -6.62 5.63 -10.12
C LYS A 5 -5.25 6.27 -9.91
N THR A 6 -5.14 7.04 -8.85
CA THR A 6 -3.88 7.63 -8.40
C THR A 6 -2.94 6.55 -7.90
N ALA A 7 -1.62 6.85 -7.86
CA ALA A 7 -0.64 5.93 -7.27
C ALA A 7 -0.97 5.58 -5.80
N LYS A 8 -1.58 6.49 -5.04
CA LYS A 8 -2.00 6.23 -3.66
C LYS A 8 -3.10 5.18 -3.60
N GLU A 9 -4.12 5.32 -4.45
CA GLU A 9 -5.25 4.37 -4.53
C GLU A 9 -4.79 3.00 -5.00
N ILE A 10 -3.93 2.94 -6.02
CA ILE A 10 -3.35 1.68 -6.50
C ILE A 10 -2.60 0.95 -5.37
N VAL A 11 -1.75 1.66 -4.61
CA VAL A 11 -1.03 1.07 -3.48
C VAL A 11 -2.00 0.57 -2.40
N LEU A 12 -3.02 1.36 -2.07
CA LEU A 12 -4.03 0.98 -1.09
C LEU A 12 -4.83 -0.27 -1.51
N GLU A 13 -5.22 -0.35 -2.78
CA GLU A 13 -5.92 -1.51 -3.33
C GLU A 13 -5.10 -2.79 -3.25
N VAL A 14 -3.79 -2.70 -3.56
CA VAL A 14 -2.89 -3.85 -3.41
C VAL A 14 -2.84 -4.33 -1.97
N LEU A 15 -2.71 -3.42 -1.00
CA LEU A 15 -2.73 -3.79 0.43
C LEU A 15 -4.06 -4.42 0.85
N LYS A 16 -5.20 -3.93 0.32
CA LYS A 16 -6.53 -4.51 0.56
C LYS A 16 -6.68 -5.90 -0.07
N LYS A 17 -6.14 -6.11 -1.27
CA LYS A 17 -6.27 -7.36 -2.02
C LYS A 17 -5.41 -8.49 -1.44
N GLU A 18 -4.15 -8.19 -1.12
CA GLU A 18 -3.17 -9.21 -0.70
C GLU A 18 -3.37 -9.69 0.74
N LYS A 19 -4.00 -8.88 1.61
CA LYS A 19 -4.33 -9.23 3.02
C LYS A 19 -3.15 -9.76 3.86
N ARG A 20 -1.92 -9.43 3.47
CA ARG A 20 -0.68 -9.81 4.14
C ARG A 20 0.28 -8.62 4.16
N PRO A 21 1.32 -8.63 5.01
CA PRO A 21 2.35 -7.60 4.96
C PRO A 21 3.06 -7.66 3.60
N LEU A 22 3.23 -6.50 2.96
CA LEU A 22 4.00 -6.37 1.74
C LEU A 22 5.16 -5.41 1.92
N THR A 23 6.32 -5.79 1.43
CA THR A 23 7.45 -4.88 1.30
C THR A 23 7.23 -3.91 0.13
N PRO A 24 7.86 -2.73 0.12
CA PRO A 24 7.78 -1.81 -1.02
C PRO A 24 8.28 -2.43 -2.34
N LYS A 25 9.20 -3.41 -2.27
CA LYS A 25 9.67 -4.16 -3.46
C LYS A 25 8.60 -5.10 -4.01
N GLU A 26 7.81 -5.75 -3.15
CA GLU A 26 6.68 -6.58 -3.61
C GLU A 26 5.58 -5.71 -4.23
N ILE A 27 5.24 -4.59 -3.59
CA ILE A 27 4.25 -3.65 -4.14
C ILE A 27 4.72 -3.12 -5.50
N GLN A 28 6.02 -2.86 -5.66
CA GLN A 28 6.60 -2.48 -6.95
C GLN A 28 6.42 -3.57 -8.02
N LYS A 29 6.69 -4.84 -7.69
CA LYS A 29 6.48 -5.96 -8.62
C LYS A 29 5.00 -6.10 -9.03
N ILE A 30 4.07 -5.85 -8.10
CA ILE A 30 2.63 -5.98 -8.35
C ILE A 30 2.09 -4.79 -9.16
N THR A 31 2.52 -3.57 -8.85
CA THR A 31 1.94 -2.34 -9.41
C THR A 31 2.71 -1.74 -10.58
N GLY A 32 3.98 -2.10 -10.76
CA GLY A 32 4.90 -1.44 -11.69
C GLY A 32 5.28 -0.01 -11.29
N LEU A 33 4.80 0.51 -10.15
CA LEU A 33 5.09 1.87 -9.71
C LEU A 33 6.55 2.01 -9.25
N ASN A 34 7.07 3.23 -9.35
CA ASN A 34 8.40 3.53 -8.85
C ASN A 34 8.49 3.30 -7.33
N TYR A 35 9.59 2.68 -6.89
CA TYR A 35 9.86 2.37 -5.48
C TYR A 35 9.73 3.59 -4.56
N ASN A 36 10.22 4.77 -4.98
CA ASN A 36 10.15 6.00 -4.20
C ASN A 36 8.71 6.52 -4.11
N THR A 37 7.95 6.42 -5.20
CA THR A 37 6.51 6.75 -5.20
C THR A 37 5.78 5.87 -4.20
N ILE A 38 6.04 4.56 -4.21
CA ILE A 38 5.42 3.60 -3.28
C ILE A 38 5.77 3.99 -1.84
N ARG A 39 7.05 4.23 -1.52
CA ARG A 39 7.45 4.65 -0.17
C ARG A 39 6.74 5.93 0.28
N GLY A 40 6.63 6.92 -0.60
CA GLY A 40 5.88 8.15 -0.32
C GLY A 40 4.40 7.87 -0.05
N ARG A 41 3.72 7.11 -0.91
CA ARG A 41 2.30 6.80 -0.74
C ARG A 41 2.01 5.93 0.49
N LEU A 42 2.91 5.02 0.86
CA LEU A 42 2.78 4.25 2.09
C LEU A 42 2.85 5.14 3.34
N GLN A 43 3.70 6.17 3.34
CA GLN A 43 3.73 7.14 4.44
C GLN A 43 2.46 8.01 4.47
N ASP A 44 1.94 8.42 3.31
CA ASP A 44 0.65 9.12 3.25
C ASP A 44 -0.47 8.25 3.83
N LEU A 45 -0.58 7.00 3.40
CA LEU A 45 -1.57 6.05 3.90
C LEU A 45 -1.40 5.76 5.40
N LYS A 46 -0.17 5.77 5.92
CA LYS A 46 0.09 5.67 7.36
C LYS A 46 -0.49 6.85 8.12
N ARG A 47 -0.20 8.07 7.64
CA ARG A 47 -0.66 9.32 8.23
C ARG A 47 -2.18 9.44 8.20
N GLU A 48 -2.80 8.96 7.12
CA GLU A 48 -4.26 8.87 6.96
C GLU A 48 -4.87 7.71 7.78
N GLY A 49 -4.05 6.89 8.45
CA GLY A 49 -4.52 5.78 9.26
C GLY A 49 -5.17 4.66 8.44
N LEU A 50 -4.80 4.51 7.17
CA LEU A 50 -5.30 3.47 6.27
C LEU A 50 -4.34 2.26 6.18
N ALA A 51 -3.04 2.50 6.38
CA ALA A 51 -2.02 1.45 6.39
C ALA A 51 -1.18 1.51 7.65
N VAL A 52 -0.61 0.37 8.04
CA VAL A 52 0.30 0.25 9.17
C VAL A 52 1.57 -0.45 8.72
N ARG A 53 2.69 -0.06 9.33
CA ARG A 53 3.98 -0.71 9.13
C ARG A 53 4.15 -1.76 10.22
N THR A 54 4.31 -3.01 9.83
CA THR A 54 4.68 -4.14 10.68
C THR A 54 6.17 -4.44 10.51
N GLU A 55 6.68 -5.40 11.27
CA GLU A 55 8.07 -5.88 11.13
C GLU A 55 8.32 -6.49 9.73
N SER A 56 7.33 -7.23 9.21
CA SER A 56 7.43 -7.92 7.92
C SER A 56 7.06 -7.06 6.70
N GLY A 57 6.53 -5.85 6.88
CA GLY A 57 6.14 -5.00 5.75
C GLY A 57 5.04 -3.99 6.05
N TRP A 58 4.23 -3.68 5.04
CA TRP A 58 3.10 -2.78 5.12
C TRP A 58 1.80 -3.55 4.97
N MET A 59 0.81 -3.27 5.80
CA MET A 59 -0.50 -3.91 5.76
C MET A 59 -1.61 -2.87 5.82
N TYR A 60 -2.76 -3.20 5.23
CA TYR A 60 -3.99 -2.43 5.44
C TYR A 60 -4.41 -2.51 6.92
N LYS A 61 -4.72 -1.37 7.54
CA LYS A 61 -4.91 -1.26 8.99
C LYS A 61 -5.99 -2.19 9.54
N GLU A 62 -7.08 -2.40 8.80
CA GLU A 62 -8.20 -3.24 9.22
C GLU A 62 -7.81 -4.72 9.38
N TYR A 63 -6.73 -5.18 8.73
CA TYR A 63 -6.28 -6.57 8.85
C TYR A 63 -5.33 -6.82 10.02
N VAL A 64 -4.87 -5.76 10.69
CA VAL A 64 -4.05 -5.88 11.91
C VAL A 64 -4.91 -5.85 13.18
N LYS A 65 -6.21 -5.53 13.06
CA LYS A 65 -7.16 -5.41 14.17
C LYS A 65 -7.98 -6.69 14.46
N LYS A 66 -7.64 -7.82 13.85
CA LYS A 66 -8.19 -9.14 14.18
C LYS A 66 -7.14 -9.97 14.89
#